data_AF-A0A973QQV2-F1
#
_entry.id   AF-A0A973QQV2-F1
#
_cell.length_a   1.000
_cell.length_b   1.000
_cell.length_c   1.000
_cell.angle_alpha   90.00
_cell.angle_beta   90.00
_cell.angle_gamma   90.00
#
_symmetry.space_group_name_H-M   'P 1'
#
loop_
_entity.id
_entity.type
_entity.pdbx_description
1 polymer ?
#
loop_
_entity_poly.entity_id
_entity_poly.type
_entity_poly.pdbx_seq_one_letter_code
_entity_poly.pdbx_strand_id
1 'polypeptide(L)'
;MDGFGFRERRTFDAVVAEMGTDPVQELYDELLAASTNLGAVDLAELLARKPQSVVRNDDGSFRLFRIGDAVASRNVHAAMLDAARLCGTI
;
A
#
# COMPACT_ATOMS: atom_id res chain seq x y z
N MET A 1 -15.11 27.84 -22.64
CA MET A 1 -13.86 27.87 -23.42
C MET A 1 -12.95 26.83 -22.77
N ASP A 2 -12.91 25.66 -23.37
CA ASP A 2 -12.28 24.43 -22.92
C ASP A 2 -10.81 24.43 -23.34
N GLY A 3 -9.91 24.66 -22.38
CA GLY A 3 -8.47 24.90 -22.56
C GLY A 3 -7.63 23.69 -23.03
N PHE A 4 -8.20 22.77 -23.82
CA PHE A 4 -7.55 21.53 -24.28
C PHE A 4 -7.12 21.56 -25.75
N GLY A 5 -7.16 22.72 -26.42
CA GLY A 5 -6.87 22.84 -27.85
C GLY A 5 -5.38 22.81 -28.23
N PHE A 6 -4.46 22.84 -27.27
CA PHE A 6 -3.03 22.87 -27.58
C PHE A 6 -2.52 21.48 -27.99
N ARG A 7 -2.02 21.36 -29.23
CA ARG A 7 -1.37 20.15 -29.76
C ARG A 7 -0.04 20.55 -30.39
N GLU A 8 1.00 19.81 -30.08
CA GLU A 8 2.35 20.00 -30.61
C GLU A 8 2.92 18.64 -31.06
N ARG A 9 3.75 18.65 -32.11
CA ARG A 9 4.44 17.46 -32.61
C ARG A 9 5.93 17.59 -32.34
N ARG A 10 6.55 16.54 -31.78
CA ARG A 10 8.01 16.44 -31.56
C ARG A 10 8.52 15.08 -32.03
N THR A 11 9.81 15.02 -32.36
CA THR A 11 10.51 13.80 -32.80
C THR A 11 11.53 13.40 -31.74
N PHE A 12 11.55 12.12 -31.37
CA PHE A 12 12.48 11.53 -30.41
C PHE A 12 12.91 10.14 -30.89
N ASP A 13 14.09 9.68 -30.48
CA ASP A 13 14.55 8.32 -30.76
C ASP A 13 13.84 7.26 -29.90
N ALA A 14 13.42 7.64 -28.68
CA ALA A 14 12.62 6.82 -27.78
C ALA A 14 11.77 7.69 -26.84
N VAL A 15 10.63 7.15 -26.42
CA VAL A 15 9.76 7.75 -25.40
C VAL A 15 9.45 6.68 -24.36
N VAL A 16 9.69 6.99 -23.08
CA VAL A 16 9.30 6.15 -21.94
C VAL A 16 8.26 6.92 -21.14
N ALA A 17 7.07 6.34 -21.00
CA ALA A 17 6.02 6.86 -20.13
C ALA A 17 5.93 5.95 -18.91
N GLU A 18 6.10 6.54 -17.73
CA GLU A 18 5.81 5.90 -16.43
C GLU A 18 4.51 6.52 -15.92
N MET A 19 3.49 5.68 -15.70
CA MET A 19 2.15 6.09 -15.31
C MET A 19 1.75 5.49 -13.95
N GLY A 20 2.74 5.17 -13.11
CA GLY A 20 2.55 4.42 -11.88
C GLY A 20 2.09 2.98 -12.12
N THR A 21 1.64 2.36 -11.03
CA THR A 21 1.06 1.00 -11.02
C THR A 21 -0.12 1.00 -10.05
N ASP A 22 -1.21 0.37 -10.45
CA ASP A 22 -2.33 0.12 -9.56
C ASP A 22 -2.05 -1.12 -8.71
N PRO A 23 -2.28 -1.08 -7.38
CA PRO A 23 -2.10 -2.24 -6.53
C PRO A 23 -3.15 -3.30 -6.85
N VAL A 24 -2.75 -4.57 -6.85
CA VAL A 24 -3.69 -5.71 -6.86
C VAL A 24 -4.39 -5.73 -5.49
N GLN A 25 -5.68 -5.43 -5.47
CA GLN A 25 -6.41 -5.11 -4.24
C GLN A 25 -7.62 -6.00 -3.97
N GLU A 26 -8.07 -6.78 -4.97
CA GLU A 26 -9.32 -7.55 -4.91
C GLU A 26 -9.35 -8.50 -3.72
N LEU A 27 -8.31 -9.32 -3.56
CA LEU A 27 -8.20 -10.25 -2.43
C LEU A 27 -8.13 -9.51 -1.08
N TYR A 28 -7.45 -8.36 -1.03
CA TYR A 28 -7.37 -7.58 0.20
C TYR A 28 -8.75 -7.05 0.60
N ASP A 29 -9.50 -6.53 -0.38
CA ASP A 29 -10.84 -5.98 -0.18
C ASP A 29 -11.82 -7.07 0.26
N GLU A 30 -11.73 -8.27 -0.33
CA GLU A 30 -12.52 -9.46 0.07
C GLU A 30 -12.24 -9.88 1.52
N LEU A 31 -10.99 -9.80 1.96
CA LEU A 31 -10.57 -10.23 3.31
C LEU A 31 -10.78 -9.15 4.38
N LEU A 32 -10.92 -7.88 4.00
CA LEU A 32 -10.88 -6.74 4.90
C LEU A 32 -11.92 -6.86 6.03
N ALA A 33 -13.15 -7.20 5.67
CA ALA A 33 -14.28 -7.30 6.61
C ALA A 33 -14.14 -8.46 7.62
N ALA A 34 -13.39 -9.52 7.27
CA ALA A 34 -13.15 -10.66 8.15
C ALA A 34 -11.92 -10.49 9.07
N SER A 35 -11.17 -9.39 8.90
CA SER A 35 -9.99 -9.09 9.71
C SER A 35 -10.36 -8.36 11.01
N THR A 36 -9.61 -8.62 12.07
CA THR A 36 -9.73 -8.01 13.40
C THR A 36 -9.34 -6.53 13.41
N ASN A 37 -8.38 -6.14 12.57
CA ASN A 37 -7.86 -4.78 12.52
C ASN A 37 -8.50 -3.93 11.41
N LEU A 38 -9.32 -4.51 10.52
CA LEU A 38 -9.86 -3.83 9.33
C LEU A 38 -8.75 -3.13 8.52
N GLY A 39 -7.59 -3.81 8.40
CA GLY A 39 -6.44 -3.27 7.68
C GLY A 39 -5.68 -2.15 8.40
N ALA A 40 -6.06 -1.79 9.63
CA ALA A 40 -5.40 -0.75 10.39
C ALA A 40 -3.99 -1.16 10.84
N VAL A 41 -3.07 -0.20 10.76
CA VAL A 41 -1.70 -0.30 11.28
C VAL A 41 -1.52 0.85 12.26
N ASP A 42 -1.10 0.54 13.48
CA ASP A 42 -0.62 1.53 14.43
C ASP A 42 0.83 1.88 14.12
N LEU A 43 1.03 3.12 13.66
CA LEU A 43 2.35 3.60 13.26
C LEU A 43 3.32 3.70 14.46
N ALA A 44 2.83 4.06 15.65
CA ALA A 44 3.69 4.18 16.82
C ALA A 44 4.21 2.81 17.26
N GLU A 45 3.35 1.79 17.27
CA GLU A 45 3.72 0.41 17.56
C GLU A 45 4.65 -0.17 16.49
N LEU A 46 4.37 0.10 15.20
CA LEU A 46 5.20 -0.36 14.10
C LEU A 46 6.63 0.21 14.19
N LEU A 47 6.74 1.52 14.45
CA LEU A 47 8.03 2.19 14.61
C LEU A 47 8.77 1.73 15.86
N ALA A 48 8.04 1.43 16.94
CA ALA A 48 8.58 0.87 18.17
C ALA A 48 8.91 -0.63 18.08
N ARG A 49 8.67 -1.29 16.94
CA ARG A 49 8.78 -2.74 16.75
C ARG A 49 8.01 -3.52 17.81
N LYS A 50 6.76 -3.13 18.02
CA LYS A 50 5.80 -3.84 18.87
C LYS A 50 4.77 -4.57 18.01
N PRO A 51 4.21 -5.70 18.52
CA PRO A 51 3.05 -6.31 17.91
C PRO A 51 1.94 -5.29 17.74
N GLN A 52 1.25 -5.33 16.61
CA GLN A 52 0.13 -4.45 16.32
C GLN A 52 -1.05 -4.83 17.22
N SER A 53 -1.52 -3.93 18.07
CA SER A 53 -2.56 -4.23 19.07
C SER A 53 -3.96 -3.83 18.62
N VAL A 54 -4.09 -3.02 17.57
CA VAL A 54 -5.37 -2.46 17.11
C VAL A 54 -6.39 -3.56 16.83
N VAL A 55 -7.57 -3.42 17.42
CA VAL A 55 -8.77 -4.19 17.12
C VAL A 55 -9.87 -3.20 16.77
N ARG A 56 -10.48 -3.40 15.60
CA ARG A 56 -11.61 -2.60 15.08
C ARG A 56 -12.83 -3.46 14.77
N ASN A 57 -12.65 -4.78 14.79
CA ASN A 57 -13.67 -5.77 14.52
C ASN A 57 -13.44 -6.96 15.46
N ASP A 58 -14.25 -7.08 16.51
CA ASP A 58 -14.14 -8.16 17.49
C ASP A 58 -14.53 -9.54 16.93
N ASP A 59 -15.30 -9.56 15.83
CA ASP A 59 -15.72 -10.79 15.12
C ASP A 59 -14.67 -11.29 14.10
N GLY A 60 -13.58 -10.54 13.90
CA GLY A 60 -12.54 -10.91 12.95
C GLY A 60 -11.71 -12.12 13.40
N SER A 61 -11.20 -12.92 12.45
CA SER A 61 -10.45 -14.15 12.77
C SER A 61 -8.94 -14.06 12.50
N PHE A 62 -8.49 -13.01 11.82
CA PHE A 62 -7.09 -12.78 11.50
C PHE A 62 -6.74 -11.28 11.51
N ARG A 63 -5.46 -10.93 11.51
CA ARG A 63 -5.00 -9.56 11.23
C ARG A 63 -4.60 -9.47 9.76
N LEU A 64 -4.97 -8.39 9.10
CA LEU A 64 -4.70 -8.16 7.68
C LEU A 64 -3.82 -6.92 7.49
N PHE A 65 -2.76 -7.05 6.71
CA PHE A 65 -1.78 -5.98 6.47
C PHE A 65 -1.40 -5.93 4.99
N ARG A 66 -1.10 -4.72 4.50
CA ARG A 66 -0.46 -4.49 3.20
C ARG A 66 0.98 -4.07 3.42
N ILE A 67 1.88 -4.52 2.55
CA ILE A 67 3.29 -4.15 2.56
C ILE A 67 3.76 -3.84 1.13
N GLY A 68 4.82 -3.05 1.01
CA GLY A 68 5.40 -2.68 -0.29
C GLY A 68 4.42 -1.93 -1.19
N ASP A 69 4.43 -2.28 -2.48
CA ASP A 69 3.68 -1.57 -3.53
C ASP A 69 2.16 -1.63 -3.31
N ALA A 70 1.66 -2.59 -2.52
CA ALA A 70 0.25 -2.63 -2.09
C ALA A 70 -0.16 -1.47 -1.16
N VAL A 71 0.81 -0.76 -0.56
CA VAL A 71 0.60 0.44 0.26
C VAL A 71 0.93 1.70 -0.53
N ALA A 72 2.10 1.71 -1.16
CA ALA A 72 2.56 2.79 -2.03
C ALA A 72 3.77 2.30 -2.83
N SER A 73 3.81 2.56 -4.14
CA SER A 73 5.02 2.39 -4.96
C SER A 73 6.10 3.40 -4.53
N ARG A 74 6.93 2.98 -3.56
CA ARG A 74 8.09 3.73 -3.05
C ARG A 74 9.37 2.96 -3.39
N ASN A 75 10.50 3.37 -2.81
CA ASN A 75 11.74 2.63 -2.94
C ASN A 75 11.69 1.26 -2.23
N VAL A 76 12.45 0.30 -2.76
CA VAL A 76 12.53 -1.08 -2.26
C VAL A 76 12.98 -1.16 -0.79
N HIS A 77 13.86 -0.26 -0.33
CA HIS A 77 14.35 -0.27 1.05
C HIS A 77 13.25 0.04 2.06
N ALA A 78 12.39 1.00 1.75
CA ALA A 78 11.25 1.36 2.59
C ALA A 78 10.24 0.20 2.68
N ALA A 79 9.91 -0.41 1.53
CA ALA A 79 9.04 -1.58 1.45
C ALA A 79 9.56 -2.74 2.32
N MET A 80 10.85 -3.06 2.20
CA MET A 80 11.49 -4.11 2.99
C MET A 80 11.52 -3.77 4.48
N LEU A 81 11.82 -2.52 4.84
CA LEU A 81 11.92 -2.10 6.24
C LEU A 81 10.57 -2.18 6.95
N ASP A 82 9.48 -1.74 6.31
CA ASP A 82 8.15 -1.80 6.88
C ASP A 82 7.66 -3.26 7.03
N ALA A 83 7.93 -4.11 6.03
CA ALA A 83 7.68 -5.54 6.12
C ALA A 83 8.47 -6.20 7.26
N ALA A 84 9.76 -5.87 7.41
CA ALA A 84 10.60 -6.42 8.47
C ALA A 84 10.14 -6.00 9.87
N ARG A 85 9.68 -4.74 10.05
CA ARG A 85 9.10 -4.27 11.31
C ARG A 85 7.85 -5.04 11.68
N LEU A 86 6.96 -5.26 10.72
CA LEU A 86 5.73 -6.00 10.94
C LEU A 86 6.04 -7.48 11.25
N CYS A 87 6.76 -8.17 10.34
CA CYS A 87 7.09 -9.59 10.45
C CYS A 87 7.94 -9.95 11.68
N GLY A 88 8.77 -9.04 12.16
CA GLY A 88 9.58 -9.25 13.37
C GLY A 88 8.81 -9.17 14.68
N THR A 89 7.50 -8.90 14.62
CA THR A 89 6.66 -8.60 15.80
C THR A 89 5.32 -9.31 15.80
N ILE A 90 5.05 -10.16 14.80
CA ILE A 90 3.81 -10.95 14.70
C ILE A 90 3.82 -12.08 15.73
#